data_AF-A0AAN8FUC1-F1
#
_entry.id   AF-A0AAN8FUC1-F1
#
_cell.length_a   1.000
_cell.length_b   1.000
_cell.length_c   1.000
_cell.angle_alpha   90.00
_cell.angle_beta   90.00
_cell.angle_gamma   90.00
#
_symmetry.space_group_name_H-M   'P 1'
#
loop_
_entity.id
_entity.type
_entity.pdbx_description
1 polymer ?
#
loop_
_entity_poly.entity_id
_entity_poly.type
_entity_poly.pdbx_seq_one_letter_code
_entity_poly.pdbx_strand_id
1 'polypeptide(L)'
;MAFAFMCIGCTINYPATLAVQAQTFAEYMFQGIGLELDDTSAFWAKKLMGFALIWLLLFMNFFSLKTFVSRFQIAASIAKIAATGLVIGTGFYMLIFEAETKNLQHPFYGSHWNIGAIVSALFSCLFAYDGWDILNFGAEEIEKPK
;
A
#
# COMPACT_ATOMS: atom_id res chain seq x y z
N MET A 1 -9.28 -5.13 -28.88
CA MET A 1 -9.08 -4.21 -27.73
C MET A 1 -9.33 -4.88 -26.38
N ALA A 2 -10.50 -5.51 -26.14
CA ALA A 2 -10.79 -6.20 -24.88
C ALA A 2 -9.74 -7.25 -24.46
N PHE A 3 -9.29 -8.10 -25.41
CA PHE A 3 -8.23 -9.09 -25.14
C PHE A 3 -6.91 -8.45 -24.70
N ALA A 4 -6.44 -7.42 -25.39
CA ALA A 4 -5.19 -6.73 -25.04
C ALA A 4 -5.26 -6.10 -23.64
N PHE A 5 -6.40 -5.49 -23.29
CA PHE A 5 -6.62 -4.93 -21.96
C PHE A 5 -6.58 -6.02 -20.87
N MET A 6 -7.26 -7.14 -21.08
CA MET A 6 -7.25 -8.27 -20.15
C MET A 6 -5.84 -8.88 -20.01
N CYS A 7 -5.10 -9.03 -21.12
CA CYS A 7 -3.74 -9.54 -21.09
C CYS A 7 -2.83 -8.64 -20.24
N ILE A 8 -2.82 -7.33 -20.51
CA ILE A 8 -2.00 -6.38 -19.74
C ILE A 8 -2.40 -6.37 -18.26
N GLY A 9 -3.70 -6.40 -17.97
CA GLY A 9 -4.21 -6.49 -16.60
C GLY A 9 -3.66 -7.71 -15.86
N CYS A 10 -3.83 -8.90 -16.44
CA CYS A 10 -3.45 -10.17 -15.80
C CYS A 10 -1.95 -10.42 -15.73
N THR A 11 -1.17 -10.03 -16.75
CA THR A 11 0.27 -10.36 -16.80
C THR A 11 1.17 -9.27 -16.26
N ILE A 12 0.73 -8.01 -16.29
CA ILE A 12 1.56 -6.86 -15.88
C ILE A 12 1.00 -6.21 -14.63
N ASN A 13 -0.23 -5.70 -14.68
CA ASN A 13 -0.73 -4.82 -13.62
C ASN A 13 -0.95 -5.56 -12.30
N TYR A 14 -1.75 -6.64 -12.27
CA TYR A 14 -2.04 -7.36 -11.03
C TYR A 14 -0.78 -7.96 -10.37
N PRO A 15 0.13 -8.63 -11.10
CA PRO A 15 1.36 -9.16 -10.50
C PRO A 15 2.26 -8.04 -9.96
N ALA A 16 2.38 -6.92 -10.68
CA ALA A 16 3.19 -5.79 -10.23
C ALA A 16 2.64 -5.17 -8.94
N THR A 17 1.33 -4.93 -8.86
CA THR A 17 0.69 -4.37 -7.65
C THR A 17 0.87 -5.30 -6.45
N LEU A 18 0.68 -6.61 -6.62
CA LEU A 18 0.92 -7.59 -5.56
C LEU A 18 2.39 -7.61 -5.10
N ALA A 19 3.34 -7.54 -6.05
CA ALA A 19 4.76 -7.51 -5.73
C ALA A 19 5.16 -6.26 -4.94
N VAL A 20 4.64 -5.08 -5.32
CA VAL A 20 4.89 -3.81 -4.60
C VAL A 20 4.33 -3.88 -3.18
N GLN A 21 3.11 -4.38 -3.01
CA GLN A 21 2.50 -4.53 -1.69
C GLN A 21 3.27 -5.51 -0.79
N ALA A 22 3.68 -6.66 -1.34
CA ALA A 22 4.46 -7.65 -0.60
C ALA A 22 5.85 -7.14 -0.21
N GLN A 23 6.51 -6.42 -1.10
CA GLN A 23 7.80 -5.78 -0.81
C GLN A 23 7.65 -4.72 0.29
N THR A 24 6.58 -3.91 0.25
CA THR A 24 6.29 -2.88 1.25
C THR A 24 6.04 -3.51 2.63
N PHE A 25 5.29 -4.62 2.68
CA PHE A 25 5.10 -5.37 3.93
C PHE A 25 6.43 -5.85 4.51
N ALA A 26 7.29 -6.45 3.69
CA ALA A 26 8.58 -6.93 4.13
C ALA A 26 9.46 -5.78 4.67
N GLU A 27 9.45 -4.62 4.02
CA GLU A 27 10.20 -3.44 4.46
C GLU A 27 9.74 -2.98 5.86
N TYR A 28 8.45 -2.78 6.06
CA TYR A 28 7.91 -2.35 7.36
C TYR A 28 8.09 -3.40 8.46
N MET A 29 8.00 -4.69 8.14
CA MET A 29 8.21 -5.74 9.11
C MET A 29 9.67 -5.76 9.62
N PHE A 30 10.65 -5.62 8.72
CA PHE A 30 12.06 -5.55 9.12
C PHE A 30 12.37 -4.28 9.90
N GLN A 31 11.83 -3.13 9.48
CA GLN A 31 11.96 -1.87 10.23
C GLN A 31 11.33 -1.97 11.62
N GLY A 32 10.16 -2.63 11.74
CA GLY A 32 9.46 -2.79 13.02
C GLY A 32 10.18 -3.73 14.02
N ILE A 33 10.90 -4.74 13.54
CA ILE A 33 11.69 -5.64 14.41
C ILE A 33 13.04 -4.99 14.79
N GLY A 34 13.51 -3.99 14.03
CA GLY A 34 14.78 -3.32 14.28
C GLY A 34 16.00 -4.20 13.98
N LEU A 35 15.88 -5.12 13.02
CA LEU A 35 17.01 -5.97 12.60
C LEU A 35 17.94 -5.20 11.67
N GLU A 36 19.14 -4.88 12.15
CA GLU A 36 20.24 -4.40 11.32
C GLU A 36 21.00 -5.61 10.76
N LEU A 37 20.78 -5.89 9.48
CA LEU A 37 21.52 -6.89 8.71
C LEU A 37 22.46 -6.17 7.75
N ASP A 38 23.51 -6.87 7.30
CA ASP A 38 24.32 -6.43 6.17
C ASP A 38 23.44 -6.18 4.93
N ASP A 39 23.77 -5.16 4.14
CA ASP A 39 22.97 -4.71 2.99
C ASP A 39 22.60 -5.85 2.03
N THR A 40 23.56 -6.76 1.80
CA THR A 40 23.36 -7.92 0.91
C THR A 40 22.34 -8.89 1.50
N SER A 41 22.48 -9.18 2.80
CA SER A 41 21.61 -10.12 3.50
C SER A 41 20.20 -9.55 3.70
N ALA A 42 20.10 -8.25 4.00
CA ALA A 42 18.84 -7.53 4.11
C ALA A 42 18.04 -7.57 2.79
N PHE A 43 18.71 -7.37 1.65
CA PHE A 43 18.07 -7.44 0.34
C PHE A 43 17.41 -8.80 0.09
N TRP A 44 18.15 -9.90 0.27
CA TRP A 44 17.63 -11.25 0.05
C TRP A 44 16.57 -11.63 1.08
N ALA A 45 16.76 -11.27 2.35
CA ALA A 45 15.80 -11.56 3.41
C ALA A 45 14.45 -10.87 3.16
N LYS A 46 14.44 -9.59 2.78
CA LYS A 46 13.22 -8.86 2.41
C LYS A 46 12.53 -9.46 1.18
N LYS A 47 13.30 -9.87 0.17
CA LYS A 47 12.76 -10.54 -1.04
C LYS A 47 12.11 -11.89 -0.72
N LEU A 48 12.80 -12.73 0.05
CA LEU A 48 12.28 -14.04 0.47
C LEU A 48 11.04 -13.90 1.35
N MET A 49 11.01 -12.90 2.23
CA MET A 49 9.84 -12.57 3.04
C MET A 49 8.64 -12.17 2.18
N GLY A 50 8.83 -11.28 1.20
CA GLY A 50 7.77 -10.91 0.27
C GLY A 50 7.23 -12.12 -0.51
N PHE A 51 8.11 -13.01 -0.97
CA PHE A 51 7.71 -14.28 -1.61
C PHE A 51 6.91 -15.18 -0.66
N ALA A 52 7.38 -15.35 0.57
CA ALA A 52 6.72 -16.17 1.58
C ALA A 52 5.31 -15.64 1.90
N LEU A 53 5.16 -14.31 1.98
CA LEU A 53 3.85 -13.67 2.18
C LEU A 53 2.89 -13.99 1.02
N ILE A 54 3.33 -13.83 -0.23
CA ILE A 54 2.49 -14.11 -1.41
C ILE A 54 2.07 -15.58 -1.41
N TRP A 55 2.99 -16.51 -1.14
CA TRP A 55 2.68 -17.93 -1.05
C TRP A 55 1.70 -18.25 0.07
N LEU A 56 1.87 -17.66 1.25
CA LEU A 56 0.95 -17.83 2.38
C LEU A 56 -0.46 -17.34 2.02
N LEU A 57 -0.57 -16.14 1.43
CA LEU A 57 -1.85 -15.60 0.99
C LEU A 57 -2.49 -16.45 -0.10
N LEU A 58 -1.71 -16.98 -1.04
CA LEU A 58 -2.19 -17.91 -2.06
C LEU A 58 -2.80 -19.17 -1.43
N PHE A 59 -2.10 -19.80 -0.49
CA PHE A 59 -2.59 -20.98 0.22
C PHE A 59 -3.84 -20.67 1.04
N MET A 60 -3.87 -19.56 1.78
CA MET A 60 -5.07 -19.13 2.52
C MET A 60 -6.29 -18.98 1.61
N ASN A 61 -6.10 -18.39 0.43
CA ASN A 61 -7.17 -18.23 -0.55
C ASN A 61 -7.65 -19.58 -1.11
N PHE A 62 -6.77 -20.56 -1.36
CA PHE A 62 -7.23 -21.86 -1.86
C PHE A 62 -8.01 -22.69 -0.83
N PHE A 63 -7.64 -22.63 0.45
CA PHE A 63 -8.20 -23.55 1.46
C PHE A 63 -9.43 -23.03 2.21
N SER A 64 -9.62 -21.71 2.39
CA SER A 64 -10.72 -21.21 3.23
C SER A 64 -11.18 -19.78 2.91
N LEU A 65 -11.73 -19.60 1.71
CA LEU A 65 -12.27 -18.30 1.26
C LEU A 65 -13.33 -17.72 2.20
N LYS A 66 -14.29 -18.53 2.65
CA LYS A 66 -15.52 -18.00 3.26
C LYS A 66 -15.39 -17.64 4.74
N THR A 67 -14.64 -18.41 5.53
CA THR A 67 -14.62 -18.22 7.00
C THR A 67 -13.32 -17.61 7.50
N PHE A 68 -12.17 -18.06 6.99
CA PHE A 68 -10.88 -17.61 7.51
C PHE A 68 -10.41 -16.33 6.81
N VAL A 69 -10.42 -16.31 5.48
CA VAL A 69 -9.94 -15.17 4.69
C VAL A 69 -10.78 -13.92 4.93
N SER A 70 -12.12 -14.03 4.90
CA SER A 70 -13.01 -12.89 5.15
C SER A 70 -12.77 -12.25 6.53
N ARG A 71 -12.64 -13.05 7.60
CA ARG A 71 -12.37 -12.54 8.94
C ARG A 71 -11.01 -11.86 9.05
N PHE A 72 -9.97 -12.44 8.44
CA PHE A 72 -8.64 -11.84 8.37
C PHE A 72 -8.66 -10.51 7.62
N GLN A 73 -9.35 -10.43 6.48
CA GLN A 73 -9.49 -9.20 5.71
C GLN A 73 -10.18 -8.09 6.51
N ILE A 74 -11.27 -8.41 7.22
CA ILE A 74 -11.96 -7.43 8.09
C ILE A 74 -11.02 -6.90 9.18
N ALA A 75 -10.29 -7.79 9.85
CA ALA A 75 -9.32 -7.39 10.88
C ALA A 75 -8.21 -6.51 10.30
N ALA A 76 -7.67 -6.85 9.12
CA ALA A 76 -6.67 -6.05 8.43
C ALA A 76 -7.21 -4.66 8.03
N SER A 77 -8.46 -4.57 7.59
CA SER A 77 -9.10 -3.29 7.26
C SER A 77 -9.28 -2.40 8.49
N ILE A 78 -9.71 -2.96 9.61
CA ILE A 78 -9.80 -2.23 10.88
C ILE A 78 -8.42 -1.73 11.31
N ALA A 79 -7.40 -2.60 11.23
CA ALA A 79 -6.03 -2.23 11.57
C ALA A 79 -5.49 -1.09 10.68
N LYS A 80 -5.75 -1.12 9.36
CA LYS A 80 -5.37 -0.04 8.45
C LYS A 80 -5.99 1.30 8.86
N ILE A 81 -7.30 1.32 9.11
CA ILE A 81 -8.02 2.54 9.52
C ILE A 81 -7.49 3.05 10.86
N ALA A 82 -7.29 2.16 11.84
CA ALA A 82 -6.76 2.52 13.15
C ALA A 82 -5.34 3.11 13.06
N ALA A 83 -4.45 2.49 12.28
CA ALA A 83 -3.08 2.96 12.07
C ALA A 83 -3.06 4.36 11.42
N THR A 84 -3.86 4.57 10.37
CA THR A 84 -3.99 5.88 9.73
C THR A 84 -4.55 6.93 10.69
N GLY A 85 -5.57 6.58 11.49
CA GLY A 85 -6.13 7.46 12.50
C GLY A 85 -5.10 7.86 13.58
N LEU A 86 -4.25 6.92 14.00
CA LEU A 86 -3.17 7.18 14.96
C LEU A 86 -2.17 8.21 14.39
N VAL A 87 -1.68 7.99 13.16
CA VAL A 87 -0.72 8.91 12.50
C VAL A 87 -1.30 10.32 12.35
N ILE A 88 -2.57 10.43 11.94
CA ILE A 88 -3.25 11.72 11.83
C ILE A 88 -3.38 12.38 13.21
N GLY A 89 -3.80 11.62 14.22
CA GLY A 89 -3.97 12.11 15.59
C GLY A 89 -2.67 12.60 16.23
N THR A 90 -1.58 11.83 16.12
CA THR A 90 -0.27 12.24 16.64
C THR A 90 0.26 13.46 15.89
N GLY A 91 0.05 13.53 14.57
CA GLY A 91 0.42 14.69 13.77
C GLY A 91 -0.26 15.98 14.25
N PHE A 92 -1.58 15.93 14.48
CA PHE A 92 -2.31 17.09 15.03
C PHE A 92 -1.89 17.43 16.46
N TYR A 93 -1.62 16.42 17.30
CA TYR A 93 -1.16 16.64 18.66
C TYR A 93 0.15 17.43 18.69
N MET A 94 1.16 16.99 17.92
CA MET A 94 2.46 17.67 17.83
C MET A 94 2.33 19.08 17.24
N LEU A 95 1.42 19.28 16.28
CA LEU A 95 1.21 20.58 15.65
C LEU A 95 0.52 21.59 16.57
N ILE A 96 -0.50 21.18 17.33
CA ILE A 96 -1.32 22.08 18.15
C ILE A 96 -0.72 22.29 19.54
N PHE A 97 -0.24 21.22 20.19
CA PHE A 97 0.18 21.29 21.60
C PHE A 97 1.69 21.49 21.76
N GLU A 98 2.51 20.87 20.91
CA GLU A 98 3.98 21.03 20.97
C GLU A 98 4.49 22.18 20.09
N ALA A 99 3.62 22.74 19.23
CA ALA A 99 3.94 23.81 18.28
C ALA A 99 5.16 23.50 17.40
N GLU A 100 5.41 22.21 17.10
CA GLU A 100 6.52 21.72 16.27
C GLU A 100 6.31 22.06 14.78
N THR A 101 6.39 23.35 14.46
CA THR A 101 6.17 23.91 13.13
C THR A 101 7.44 24.08 12.31
N LYS A 102 8.60 23.68 12.84
CA LYS A 102 9.92 23.81 12.19
C LYS A 102 9.93 23.21 10.78
N ASN A 103 9.30 22.06 10.61
CA ASN A 103 9.18 21.37 9.31
C ASN A 103 8.31 22.11 8.29
N LEU A 104 7.48 23.08 8.71
CA LEU A 104 6.56 23.83 7.86
C LEU A 104 7.07 25.22 7.47
N GLN A 105 8.20 25.68 8.02
CA GLN A 105 8.71 27.03 7.77
C GLN A 105 9.19 27.25 6.33
N HIS A 106 9.73 26.20 5.70
CA HIS A 106 10.28 26.25 4.34
C HIS A 106 9.81 25.05 3.50
N PRO A 107 8.51 24.97 3.15
CA PRO A 107 7.90 23.76 2.58
C PRO A 107 8.41 23.39 1.18
N PHE A 108 8.97 24.35 0.44
CA PHE A 108 9.48 24.15 -0.93
C PHE A 108 11.01 24.20 -1.03
N TYR A 109 11.70 24.28 0.10
CA TYR A 109 13.16 24.34 0.09
C TYR A 109 13.74 22.98 -0.34
N GLY A 110 14.59 22.97 -1.36
CA GLY A 110 15.16 21.75 -1.93
C GLY A 110 14.24 20.99 -2.90
N SER A 111 13.09 21.54 -3.29
CA SER A 111 12.19 20.87 -4.25
C SER A 111 12.80 20.73 -5.65
N HIS A 112 12.61 19.57 -6.26
CA HIS A 112 13.00 19.30 -7.64
C HIS A 112 11.86 19.68 -8.61
N TRP A 113 12.04 20.75 -9.37
CA TRP A 113 11.04 21.27 -10.33
C TRP A 113 11.21 20.75 -11.75
N ASN A 114 12.06 19.74 -11.97
CA ASN A 114 12.20 19.15 -13.29
C ASN A 114 10.94 18.34 -13.64
N ILE A 115 10.60 18.30 -14.93
CA ILE A 115 9.41 17.62 -15.42
C ILE A 115 9.43 16.13 -15.03
N GLY A 116 10.61 15.50 -15.06
CA GLY A 116 10.77 14.09 -14.69
C GLY A 116 10.38 13.78 -13.24
N ALA A 117 10.81 14.57 -12.25
CA ALA A 117 10.46 14.34 -10.84
C ALA A 117 8.97 14.58 -10.61
N ILE A 118 8.39 15.61 -11.23
CA ILE A 118 6.95 15.91 -11.13
C ILE A 118 6.13 14.73 -11.67
N VAL A 119 6.48 14.20 -12.85
CA VAL A 119 5.79 13.05 -13.46
C VAL A 119 5.91 11.81 -12.57
N SER A 120 7.09 11.50 -12.03
CA SER A 120 7.27 10.36 -11.11
C SER A 120 6.49 10.51 -9.80
N ALA A 121 6.40 11.73 -9.25
CA ALA A 121 5.56 12.01 -8.09
C ALA A 121 4.08 11.79 -8.40
N LEU A 122 3.61 12.20 -9.57
CA LEU A 122 2.24 11.94 -10.03
C LEU A 122 1.96 10.45 -10.21
N PHE A 123 2.89 9.66 -10.74
CA PHE A 123 2.74 8.20 -10.81
C PHE A 123 2.63 7.55 -9.43
N SER A 124 3.43 8.02 -8.47
CA SER A 124 3.38 7.55 -7.08
C SER A 124 2.04 7.89 -6.42
N CYS A 125 1.53 9.10 -6.68
CA CYS A 125 0.20 9.53 -6.24
C CYS A 125 -0.90 8.68 -6.87
N LEU A 126 -0.85 8.46 -8.19
CA LEU A 126 -1.84 7.66 -8.90
C LEU A 126 -1.89 6.21 -8.39
N PHE A 127 -0.73 5.62 -8.08
CA PHE A 127 -0.67 4.29 -7.46
C PHE A 127 -1.34 4.25 -6.08
N ALA A 128 -1.18 5.31 -5.27
CA ALA A 128 -1.84 5.39 -3.96
C ALA A 128 -3.38 5.50 -4.05
N TYR A 129 -3.91 6.01 -5.16
CA TYR A 129 -5.35 6.11 -5.45
C TYR A 129 -5.88 5.00 -6.38
N ASP A 130 -5.07 3.97 -6.66
CA ASP A 130 -5.47 2.85 -7.53
C ASP A 130 -6.64 2.03 -6.94
N GLY A 131 -7.46 1.45 -7.82
CA GLY A 131 -8.61 0.60 -7.47
C GLY A 131 -9.99 1.28 -7.41
N TRP A 132 -10.08 2.55 -7.82
CA TRP A 132 -11.34 3.29 -7.91
C TRP A 132 -12.32 2.73 -8.95
N ASP A 133 -11.81 2.11 -10.02
CA ASP A 133 -12.57 1.54 -11.13
C ASP A 133 -13.30 0.25 -10.71
N ILE A 134 -12.66 -0.57 -9.88
CA ILE A 134 -13.23 -1.81 -9.34
C ILE A 134 -14.48 -1.51 -8.48
N LEU A 135 -14.44 -0.42 -7.72
CA LEU A 135 -15.57 0.01 -6.88
C LEU A 135 -16.81 0.40 -7.70
N ASN A 136 -16.62 0.90 -8.92
CA ASN A 136 -17.72 1.28 -9.80
C ASN A 136 -18.51 0.06 -10.31
N PHE A 137 -17.88 -1.12 -10.44
CA PHE A 137 -18.61 -2.35 -10.80
C PHE A 137 -19.52 -2.84 -9.66
N GLY A 138 -19.14 -2.62 -8.41
CA GLY A 138 -19.98 -2.94 -7.25
C GLY A 138 -21.09 -1.90 -6.98
N ALA A 139 -21.02 -0.73 -7.62
CA ALA A 139 -22.02 0.31 -7.46
C ALA A 139 -23.40 -0.11 -8.01
N GLU A 140 -23.44 -1.05 -8.96
CA GLU A 140 -24.68 -1.61 -9.50
C GLU A 140 -25.46 -2.44 -8.46
N GLU A 141 -24.81 -2.91 -7.39
CA GLU A 141 -25.43 -3.67 -6.29
C GLU A 141 -25.95 -2.78 -5.16
N ILE A 142 -25.79 -1.45 -5.27
CA ILE A 142 -26.28 -0.49 -4.26
C ILE A 142 -27.80 -0.42 -4.32
N GLU A 143 -28.48 -0.53 -3.17
CA GLU A 143 -29.92 -0.37 -3.08
C GLU A 143 -30.32 1.09 -3.37
N LYS A 144 -31.03 1.33 -4.48
CA LYS A 144 -31.41 2.64 -5.07
C LYS A 144 -30.24 3.46 -5.63
N PRO A 145 -29.61 3.02 -6.73
CA PRO A 145 -28.74 3.90 -7.50
C PRO A 145 -29.64 4.95 -8.20
N LYS A 146 -29.31 6.24 -8.07
CA LYS A 146 -29.92 7.32 -8.85
C LYS A 146 -28.96 7.77 -9.94
#